data_AF-A0A938NFL3-F1
#
_entry.id   AF-A0A938NFL3-F1
#
_cell.length_a   1.000
_cell.length_b   1.000
_cell.length_c   1.000
_cell.angle_alpha   90.00
_cell.angle_beta   90.00
_cell.angle_gamma   90.00
#
_symmetry.space_group_name_H-M   'P 1'
#
loop_
_entity.id
_entity.type
_entity.pdbx_description
1 polymer ?
#
loop_
_entity_poly.entity_id
_entity_poly.type
_entity_poly.pdbx_seq_one_letter_code
_entity_poly.pdbx_strand_id
1 'polypeptide(L)' 'LAAQRLGIRKVLLPKANEKDLPELPEPVRKGLELVFVEHIDELLAHALVESPLDARRRAGKTGKAQRGPVGRRSGARAHA' A
#
# COMPACT_ATOMS: atom_id res chain seq x y z
N LEU A 1 25.74 -9.37 10.58
CA LEU A 1 25.84 -9.97 9.22
C LEU A 1 25.06 -11.30 9.10
N ALA A 2 23.83 -11.37 9.65
CA ALA A 2 23.03 -12.59 9.60
C ALA A 2 22.19 -12.70 8.32
N ALA A 3 21.46 -11.64 7.95
CA ALA A 3 20.54 -11.64 6.82
C ALA A 3 21.19 -12.02 5.48
N GLN A 4 22.33 -11.40 5.15
CA GLN A 4 23.03 -11.66 3.89
C GLN A 4 23.60 -13.07 3.80
N ARG A 5 24.06 -13.65 4.92
CA ARG A 5 24.56 -15.02 4.99
C ARG A 5 23.44 -16.08 4.91
N LEU A 6 22.21 -15.69 5.24
CA LEU A 6 21.02 -16.55 5.22
C LEU A 6 20.22 -16.42 3.90
N GLY A 7 20.73 -15.69 2.91
CA GLY A 7 20.05 -15.48 1.63
C GLY A 7 18.82 -14.58 1.70
N ILE A 8 18.63 -13.86 2.81
CA ILE A 8 17.54 -12.89 2.97
C ILE A 8 17.88 -11.67 2.13
N ARG A 9 17.05 -11.40 1.13
CA ARG A 9 17.27 -10.30 0.17
C ARG A 9 16.59 -9.00 0.61
N LYS A 10 15.49 -9.10 1.36
CA LYS A 10 14.66 -7.98 1.77
C LYS A 10 14.49 -7.96 3.28
N VAL A 11 14.71 -6.79 3.88
CA VAL A 11 14.63 -6.58 5.33
C VAL A 11 13.75 -5.36 5.59
N LEU A 12 12.73 -5.54 6.42
CA LEU A 12 11.86 -4.45 6.86
C LEU A 12 12.32 -3.95 8.22
N LEU A 13 12.41 -2.63 8.37
CA LEU A 13 12.88 -1.97 9.58
C LEU A 13 11.93 -0.84 9.98
N PRO A 14 11.80 -0.51 11.27
CA PRO A 14 11.11 0.69 11.70
C PRO A 14 11.82 1.95 11.17
N LYS A 15 11.08 2.99 10.80
CA LYS A 15 11.67 4.27 10.35
C LYS A 15 12.58 4.92 11.40
N ALA A 16 12.35 4.65 12.69
CA ALA A 16 13.25 5.10 13.76
C ALA A 16 14.70 4.58 13.59
N ASN A 17 14.86 3.38 13.03
CA ASN A 17 16.16 2.74 12.77
C ASN A 17 16.87 3.28 11.52
N GLU A 18 16.25 4.21 10.78
CA GLU A 18 16.91 4.87 9.64
C GLU A 18 18.14 5.68 10.08
N LYS A 19 18.18 6.12 11.34
CA LYS A 19 19.33 6.83 11.92
C LYS A 19 20.56 5.94 12.13
N ASP A 20 20.36 4.64 12.25
CA ASP A 20 21.42 3.65 12.52
C ASP A 20 22.00 3.03 11.22
N LEU A 21 21.39 3.32 10.06
CA LEU A 21 21.88 2.94 8.73
C LEU A 21 23.36 3.26 8.47
N PRO A 22 23.90 4.43 8.88
CA PRO A 22 25.30 4.79 8.69
C PRO A 22 26.26 3.83 9.39
N GLU A 23 25.83 3.14 10.45
CA GLU A 23 26.64 2.19 11.22
C GLU A 23 26.77 0.82 10.51
N LEU A 24 25.88 0.51 9.56
CA LEU A 24 25.97 -0.73 8.79
C LEU A 24 27.09 -0.63 7.74
N PRO A 25 27.95 -1.64 7.56
CA PRO A 25 28.98 -1.60 6.50
C PRO A 25 28.36 -1.49 5.10
N GLU A 26 28.99 -0.74 4.18
CA GLU A 26 28.58 -0.64 2.76
C GLU A 26 28.22 -1.98 2.08
N PRO A 27 29.00 -3.06 2.22
CA PRO A 27 28.68 -4.32 1.55
C PRO A 27 27.37 -4.95 2.04
N VAL A 28 26.93 -4.61 3.26
CA VAL A 28 25.63 -5.05 3.81
C VAL A 28 24.52 -4.18 3.25
N ARG A 29 24.72 -2.86 3.18
CA ARG A 29 23.75 -1.90 2.63
C ARG A 29 23.48 -2.13 1.14
N LYS A 30 24.52 -2.41 0.35
CA LYS A 30 24.39 -2.64 -1.10
C LYS A 30 23.80 -4.01 -1.46
N GLY A 31 23.86 -4.97 -0.54
CA GLY A 31 23.41 -6.34 -0.78
C GLY A 31 22.03 -6.70 -0.19
N LEU A 32 21.34 -5.75 0.44
CA LEU A 32 20.03 -5.95 1.06
C LEU A 32 19.06 -4.84 0.60
N GLU A 33 17.84 -5.23 0.25
CA GLU A 33 16.73 -4.30 0.05
C GLU A 33 16.18 -3.93 1.43
N LEU A 34 16.49 -2.70 1.89
CA LEU A 34 16.01 -2.16 3.16
C LEU A 34 14.72 -1.36 2.92
N VAL A 35 13.64 -1.76 3.59
CA VAL A 35 12.35 -1.05 3.55
C VAL A 35 12.03 -0.53 4.95
N PHE A 36 11.83 0.78 5.06
CA PHE A 36 11.46 1.42 6.33
C PHE A 36 9.95 1.59 6.41
N VAL A 37 9.36 1.17 7.53
CA VAL A 37 7.92 1.25 7.80
C VAL A 37 7.66 2.01 9.09
N GLU A 38 6.56 2.76 9.16
CA GLU A 38 6.12 3.47 10.37
C GLU A 38 5.07 2.68 11.15
N HIS A 39 4.21 1.95 10.43
CA HIS A 39 3.05 1.27 11.00
C HIS A 39 3.00 -0.21 10.62
N ILE A 40 2.32 -1.01 11.44
CA ILE A 40 2.23 -2.47 11.22
C ILE A 40 1.46 -2.81 9.94
N ASP A 41 0.54 -1.93 9.52
CA ASP A 41 -0.23 -2.09 8.29
C ASP A 41 0.67 -2.09 7.05
N GLU A 42 1.70 -1.25 7.02
CA GLU A 42 2.70 -1.18 5.94
C GLU A 42 3.57 -2.44 5.93
N LEU A 43 3.95 -2.93 7.12
CA LEU A 43 4.68 -4.18 7.27
C LEU A 43 3.89 -5.36 6.68
N LEU A 44 2.60 -5.45 7.01
CA LEU A 44 1.72 -6.51 6.50
C LEU A 44 1.53 -6.44 4.98
N ALA A 45 1.45 -5.24 4.41
CA ALA A 45 1.36 -5.04 2.97
C ALA A 45 2.63 -5.48 2.22
N HIS A 46 3.80 -5.35 2.85
CA HIS A 46 5.08 -5.74 2.24
C HIS A 46 5.50 -7.19 2.51
N ALA A 47 5.03 -7.80 3.61
CA ALA A 47 5.41 -9.15 4.02
C ALA A 47 4.52 -10.25 3.44
N LEU A 48 3.26 -9.94 3.11
CA LEU A 48 2.27 -10.92 2.66
C LEU A 48 2.06 -10.85 1.15
N VAL A 49 1.98 -12.01 0.48
CA VAL A 49 1.71 -12.11 -0.96
C VAL A 49 0.32 -11.55 -1.32
N GLU A 50 -0.62 -11.69 -0.39
CA GLU A 50 -1.95 -11.09 -0.48
C GLU A 50 -2.20 -10.31 0.81
N SER A 51 -2.30 -8.98 0.70
CA SER A 51 -2.49 -8.14 1.87
C SER A 51 -3.91 -8.33 2.43
N PRO A 52 -4.07 -8.59 3.74
CA PRO A 52 -5.38 -8.65 4.37
C PRO A 52 -6.15 -7.32 4.25
N LEU A 53 -5.44 -6.20 4.03
CA LEU A 53 -6.06 -4.91 3.73
C LEU A 53 -6.72 -4.88 2.34
N ASP A 54 -6.14 -5.56 1.35
CA ASP A 54 -6.69 -5.68 -0.01
C ASP A 54 -7.91 -6.58 -0.06
N ALA A 55 -7.91 -7.67 0.71
CA ALA A 55 -9.08 -8.53 0.88
C ALA A 55 -10.26 -7.75 1.49
N ARG A 56 -10.02 -6.98 2.56
CA ARG A 56 -11.03 -6.12 3.19
C ARG A 56 -11.56 -5.03 2.25
N ARG A 57 -10.68 -4.42 1.46
CA ARG A 57 -11.07 -3.37 0.48
C ARG A 57 -11.91 -3.93 -0.67
N ARG A 58 -11.70 -5.18 -1.08
CA ARG A 58 -12.55 -5.86 -2.07
C ARG A 58 -13.94 -6.15 -1.53
N ALA A 59 -14.05 -6.60 -0.27
CA ALA A 59 -15.33 -6.88 0.37
C ALA A 59 -16.24 -5.65 0.55
N GLY A 60 -15.67 -4.45 0.72
CA GLY A 60 -16.44 -3.21 0.90
C GLY A 60 -16.95 -2.52 -0.38
N LYS A 61 -16.62 -3.03 -1.59
CA LYS A 61 -16.90 -2.34 -2.87
C LYS A 61 -18.27 -2.65 -3.49
N THR A 62 -19.15 -3.41 -2.85
CA THR A 62 -20.49 -3.73 -3.38
C THR A 62 -21.55 -2.64 -3.17
N GLY A 63 -21.19 -1.42 -2.72
CA GLY A 63 -22.16 -0.42 -2.23
C GLY A 63 -22.20 0.96 -2.90
N LYS A 64 -21.45 1.27 -3.97
CA LYS A 64 -21.59 2.56 -4.68
C LYS A 64 -21.85 2.40 -6.17
N ALA A 65 -23.05 1.92 -6.48
CA ALA A 65 -23.69 2.21 -7.76
C ALA A 65 -24.03 3.72 -7.79
N GLN A 66 -23.44 4.41 -8.74
CA GLN A 66 -23.60 5.83 -8.99
C GLN A 66 -25.08 6.12 -9.30
N ARG A 67 -25.77 6.82 -8.40
CA ARG A 67 -27.00 7.53 -8.75
C ARG A 67 -26.62 8.74 -9.59
N GLY A 68 -26.60 8.56 -10.92
CA GLY A 68 -26.53 9.68 -11.85
C GLY A 68 -27.79 10.57 -11.71
N PRO A 69 -27.68 11.88 -11.97
CA PRO A 69 -28.82 12.79 -11.85
C PRO A 69 -29.88 12.42 -12.88
N VAL A 70 -31.11 12.18 -12.42
CA VAL A 70 -32.29 11.98 -13.27
C VAL A 70 -32.52 13.26 -14.07
N GLY A 71 -32.14 13.24 -15.35
CA GLY A 71 -32.51 14.27 -16.31
C GLY A 71 -34.02 14.20 -16.56
N ARG A 72 -34.77 15.16 -16.01
CA ARG A 72 -36.17 15.39 -16.40
C ARG A 72 -36.20 15.93 -17.84
N ARG A 73 -36.53 15.04 -18.77
CA ARG A 73 -37.17 15.43 -20.03
C ARG A 73 -38.60 15.86 -19.73
N SER A 74 -38.99 17.05 -20.18
CA SER A 74 -40.34 17.25 -20.71
C SER A 74 -40.33 18.49 -21.60
N GLY A 75 -40.51 18.26 -22.90
CA GLY A 75 -40.92 19.31 -23.80
C GLY A 75 -42.35 19.75 -23.47
N ALA A 76 -42.64 21.02 -23.71
CA ALA A 76 -43.98 21.49 -24.04
C ALA A 76 -43.83 22.68 -24.97
N ARG A 77 -44.18 22.45 -26.23
CA ARG A 77 -44.48 23.47 -27.23
C ARG A 77 -45.78 24.18 -26.83
N ALA A 78 -45.85 25.51 -26.98
CA ALA A 78 -47.04 26.31 -27.28
C ALA A 78 -46.54 27.75 -27.51
N HIS A 79 -46.48 28.31 -28.72
CA HIS A 79 -47.56 28.90 -29.54
C HIS A 79 -48.51 29.83 -28.76
N ALA A 80 -48.27 31.15 -28.87
CA ALA A 80 -49.23 32.20 -29.25
C ALA A 80 -48.50 33.54 -29.31
#